data_AF-A0A2V6SR84-F1
#
_entry.id   AF-A0A2V6SR84-F1
#
_cell.length_a   1.000
_cell.length_b   1.000
_cell.length_c   1.000
_cell.angle_alpha   90.00
_cell.angle_beta   90.00
_cell.angle_gamma   90.00
#
_symmetry.space_group_name_H-M   'P 1'
#
loop_
_entity.id
_entity.type
_entity.pdbx_description
1 polymer ?
#
loop_
_entity_poly.entity_id
_entity_poly.type
_entity_poly.pdbx_seq_one_letter_code
_entity_poly.pdbx_strand_id
1 'polypeptide(L)' 'MARKIDGLARDPRPSGVEKLAGSERLYRVRSGDYRIVYEIQDERVLVLVVRIGHRREV' A
#
# COMPACT_ATOMS: atom_id res chain seq x y z
N MET A 1 -7.54 -8.41 5.68
CA MET A 1 -7.59 -7.36 4.65
C MET A 1 -7.99 -6.01 5.22
N ALA A 2 -9.24 -5.82 5.67
CA ALA A 2 -9.77 -4.55 6.16
C ALA A 2 -8.86 -3.86 7.20
N ARG A 3 -8.47 -4.57 8.26
CA ARG A 3 -7.56 -4.04 9.30
C ARG A 3 -6.25 -3.43 8.78
N LYS A 4 -5.68 -3.96 7.68
CA LYS A 4 -4.41 -3.45 7.16
C LYS A 4 -4.63 -2.14 6.40
N ILE A 5 -5.74 -2.02 5.67
CA ILE A 5 -6.14 -0.79 4.97
C ILE A 5 -6.47 0.31 5.97
N ASP A 6 -7.23 -0.01 7.02
CA ASP A 6 -7.55 0.96 8.09
C ASP A 6 -6.26 1.47 8.79
N GLY A 7 -5.27 0.59 8.94
CA GLY A 7 -3.95 0.95 9.44
C GLY A 7 -3.22 1.95 8.53
N LEU A 8 -3.31 1.76 7.20
CA LEU A 8 -2.67 2.66 6.22
C LEU A 8 -3.26 4.08 6.25
N ALA A 9 -4.54 4.23 6.60
CA ALA A 9 -5.15 5.54 6.75
C ALA A 9 -4.59 6.33 7.96
N ARG A 10 -4.11 5.62 9.00
CA ARG A 10 -3.54 6.24 10.22
C ARG A 10 -2.04 6.47 10.11
N ASP A 11 -1.33 5.47 9.58
CA ASP A 11 0.08 5.53 9.27
C ASP A 11 0.23 5.03 7.82
N PRO A 12 0.49 5.92 6.85
CA PRO A 12 0.63 5.54 5.46
C PRO A 12 2.00 4.92 5.14
N ARG A 13 2.99 4.94 6.05
CA ARG A 13 4.32 4.34 5.83
C ARG A 13 4.74 3.39 6.98
N PRO A 14 3.93 2.37 7.33
CA PRO A 14 4.26 1.46 8.42
C PRO A 14 5.43 0.54 8.05
N SER A 15 5.98 -0.13 9.06
CA SER A 15 7.05 -1.11 8.86
C SER A 15 6.68 -2.17 7.81
N GLY A 16 7.61 -2.45 6.89
CA GLY A 16 7.41 -3.44 5.82
C GLY A 16 6.71 -2.88 4.56
N VAL A 17 6.60 -1.56 4.44
CA VAL A 17 6.26 -0.88 3.19
C VAL A 17 7.50 -0.74 2.32
N GLU A 18 7.33 -1.00 1.03
CA GLU A 18 8.37 -0.82 0.02
C GLU A 18 7.88 0.14 -1.07
N LYS A 19 8.71 1.11 -1.48
CA LYS A 19 8.42 1.95 -2.66
C LYS A 19 8.60 1.13 -3.93
N LEU A 20 7.67 1.23 -4.87
CA LEU A 20 7.80 0.56 -6.16
C LEU A 20 8.82 1.28 -7.04
N ALA A 21 9.78 0.53 -7.58
CA ALA A 21 10.77 1.06 -8.50
C ALA A 21 10.10 1.64 -9.76
N GLY A 22 10.57 2.79 -10.22
CA GLY A 22 10.01 3.49 -11.38
C GLY A 22 8.71 4.27 -11.11
N SER A 23 8.26 4.32 -9.85
CA SER A 23 7.15 5.20 -9.46
C SER A 23 7.60 6.18 -8.38
N GLU A 24 7.19 7.44 -8.52
CA GLU A 24 7.50 8.47 -7.52
C GLU A 24 6.68 8.33 -6.23
N ARG A 25 5.48 7.75 -6.33
CA ARG A 25 4.47 7.81 -5.26
C ARG A 25 3.80 6.48 -4.94
N LEU A 26 4.11 5.40 -5.66
CA LEU A 26 3.52 4.09 -5.40
C LEU A 26 4.34 3.27 -4.40
N TYR A 27 3.61 2.65 -3.49
CA TYR A 27 4.11 1.84 -2.41
C TYR A 27 3.40 0.49 -2.42
N ARG A 28 4.04 -0.51 -1.82
CA ARG A 28 3.55 -1.86 -1.65
C ARG A 28 3.64 -2.26 -0.19
N VAL A 29 2.60 -2.93 0.32
CA VAL A 29 2.65 -3.60 1.62
C VAL A 29 2.05 -5.00 1.54
N ARG A 30 2.58 -5.91 2.35
CA ARG A 30 2.05 -7.27 2.49
C ARG A 30 0.88 -7.30 3.48
N SER A 31 -0.19 -8.00 3.09
CA SER A 31 -1.34 -8.31 3.94
C SER A 31 -1.69 -9.79 3.78
N GLY A 32 -1.05 -10.65 4.57
CA GLY A 32 -1.20 -12.10 4.47
C GLY A 32 -0.73 -12.62 3.11
N ASP A 33 -1.66 -13.21 2.36
CA ASP A 33 -1.44 -13.74 1.01
C ASP A 33 -1.61 -12.70 -0.11
N TYR A 34 -1.90 -11.45 0.23
CA TYR A 34 -2.12 -10.37 -0.74
C TYR A 34 -1.05 -9.28 -0.65
N ARG A 35 -0.81 -8.62 -1.78
CA ARG A 35 -0.08 -7.35 -1.87
C ARG A 35 -1.09 -6.22 -2.10
N ILE A 36 -0.96 -5.16 -1.30
CA ILE A 36 -1.70 -3.91 -1.46
C ILE A 36 -0.73 -2.93 -2.09
N VAL A 37 -1.04 -2.46 -3.30
CA VAL A 37 -0.33 -1.35 -3.95
C VAL A 37 -1.13 -0.08 -3.73
N TYR A 38 -0.48 0.97 -3.25
CA TYR A 38 -1.15 2.24 -2.96
C TYR A 38 -0.28 3.47 -3.24
N GLU A 39 -0.93 4.60 -3.48
CA GLU A 39 -0.27 5.90 -3.59
C GLU A 39 -0.37 6.68 -2.28
N ILE A 40 0.67 7.45 -1.94
CA ILE A 40 0.65 8.43 -0.83
C ILE A 40 0.74 9.83 -1.44
N GLN A 41 -0.24 10.68 -1.12
CA GLN A 41 -0.19 12.10 -1.45
C GLN A 41 0.11 12.89 -0.18
N ASP A 42 1.32 13.47 -0.05
CA ASP A 42 1.71 14.15 1.19
C ASP A 42 0.90 15.44 1.45
N GLU A 43 0.37 16.07 0.38
CA GLU A 43 -0.46 17.29 0.47
C GLU A 43 -1.88 17.02 0.98
N ARG A 44 -2.34 15.77 0.93
CA ARG A 44 -3.66 15.31 1.40
C ARG A 44 -3.50 13.87 1.85
N VAL A 45 -3.63 13.56 3.14
CA VAL A 45 -3.49 12.18 3.67
C VAL A 45 -4.51 11.24 2.99
N LEU A 46 -4.14 10.73 1.82
CA LEU A 46 -4.95 9.99 0.88
C LEU A 46 -4.14 8.77 0.46
N VAL A 47 -4.72 7.60 0.72
CA VAL A 47 -4.18 6.30 0.35
C VAL A 47 -5.06 5.72 -0.75
N LEU A 48 -4.61 5.77 -2.00
CA LEU A 48 -5.33 5.18 -3.12
C LEU A 48 -4.88 3.74 -3.33
N VAL A 49 -5.71 2.74 -3.01
CA VAL A 49 -5.38 1.34 -3.28
C VAL A 49 -5.59 1.03 -4.77
N VAL A 50 -4.48 0.93 -5.51
CA VAL A 50 -4.47 0.76 -6.98
C VAL A 50 -4.74 -0.68 -7.39
N ARG A 51 -4.19 -1.65 -6.63
CA ARG A 51 -4.40 -3.07 -6.92
C ARG A 51 -4.28 -3.90 -5.65
N ILE A 52 -5.18 -4.87 -5.55
CA ILE A 52 -5.10 -5.99 -4.63
C ILE A 52 -4.95 -7.23 -5.48
N GLY A 53 -3.92 -8.03 -5.21
CA GLY A 53 -3.75 -9.32 -5.90
C GLY A 53 -3.10 -10.35 -4.99
N HIS A 54 -3.37 -11.61 -5.30
CA HIS A 54 -2.77 -12.72 -4.58
C HIS A 54 -1.24 -12.73 -4.83
N ARG A 55 -0.45 -13.19 -3.86
CA ARG A 55 1.03 -13.19 -3.91
C ARG A 55 1.64 -13.93 -5.10
N ARG A 56 0.84 -14.75 -5.78
CA ARG A 56 1.23 -15.53 -6.97
C ARG A 56 0.90 -14.81 -8.29
N GLU A 57 0.12 -13.72 -8.24
CA GLU A 57 -0.41 -12.99 -9.41
C GLU A 57 0.14 -11.56 -9.52
N VAL A 58 0.89 -11.11 -8.50
CA VAL A 58 1.50 -9.77 -8.36
C VAL A 58 2.96 -9.89 -8.00
#